data_AF-A0A484C387-F1
#
_entry.id   AF-A0A484C387-F1
#
_cell.length_a   1.000
_cell.length_b   1.000
_cell.length_c   1.000
_cell.angle_alpha   90.00
_cell.angle_beta   90.00
_cell.angle_gamma   90.00
#
_symmetry.space_group_name_H-M   'P 1'
#
loop_
_entity.id
_entity.type
_entity.pdbx_description
1 polymer ?
#
loop_
_entity_poly.entity_id
_entity_poly.type
_entity_poly.pdbx_seq_one_letter_code
_entity_poly.pdbx_strand_id
1 'polypeptide(L)'
;MWSEVNTRVNYPLKTALVELVDQDELNMEYNTSKYCVSNLTCQMARIGITKVTEAWNAHRIPGKGIPNELAKEGCPAKLPEDLLPGGSVAADLYQQEMGSALKRESIFGCDPFPSEEAQQWTETEFGSHFDMLSLYENVVHHNYGPFKDAVRSLIDFTRRCV
;
A
#
# COMPACT_ATOMS: atom_id res chain seq x y z
N MET A 1 12.77 10.38 7.18
CA MET A 1 11.45 9.72 7.02
C MET A 1 11.39 8.88 5.75
N TRP A 2 11.54 9.45 4.55
CA TRP A 2 11.43 8.68 3.29
C TRP A 2 12.42 7.52 3.15
N SER A 3 13.66 7.68 3.61
CA SER A 3 14.64 6.57 3.68
C SER A 3 14.15 5.39 4.52
N GLU A 4 13.42 5.69 5.60
CA GLU A 4 12.86 4.69 6.52
C GLU A 4 11.68 3.96 5.89
N VAL A 5 10.78 4.71 5.25
CA VAL A 5 9.65 4.16 4.50
C VAL A 5 10.17 3.24 3.38
N ASN A 6 11.23 3.66 2.68
CA ASN A 6 11.84 2.83 1.66
C ASN A 6 12.39 1.52 2.22
N THR A 7 13.15 1.60 3.31
CA THR A 7 13.82 0.42 3.91
C THR A 7 12.84 -0.55 4.54
N ARG A 8 11.80 -0.05 5.22
CA ARG A 8 10.86 -0.88 5.98
C ARG A 8 9.60 -1.27 5.23
N VAL A 9 9.26 -0.58 4.14
CA VAL A 9 8.01 -0.80 3.41
C VAL A 9 8.29 -1.12 1.95
N ASN A 10 8.91 -0.19 1.22
CA ASN A 10 8.97 -0.30 -0.24
C ASN A 10 9.93 -1.40 -0.71
N TYR A 11 11.15 -1.45 -0.18
CA TYR A 11 12.14 -2.42 -0.64
C TYR A 11 11.76 -3.86 -0.31
N PRO A 12 11.31 -4.21 0.91
CA PRO A 12 10.91 -5.58 1.20
C PRO A 12 9.76 -6.08 0.30
N LEU A 13 8.72 -5.25 0.11
CA LEU A 13 7.60 -5.59 -0.78
C LEU A 13 8.05 -5.72 -2.24
N LYS A 14 8.85 -4.77 -2.72
CA LYS A 14 9.39 -4.80 -4.08
C LYS A 14 10.23 -6.06 -4.31
N THR A 15 11.10 -6.42 -3.37
CA THR A 15 11.95 -7.61 -3.49
C THR A 15 11.09 -8.87 -3.60
N ALA A 16 10.10 -9.04 -2.71
CA ALA A 16 9.22 -10.20 -2.74
C ALA A 16 8.45 -10.33 -4.08
N LEU A 17 7.97 -9.21 -4.63
CA LEU A 17 7.28 -9.17 -5.92
C LEU A 17 8.20 -9.43 -7.11
N VAL A 18 9.42 -8.87 -7.10
CA VAL A 18 10.42 -9.13 -8.16
C VAL A 18 10.79 -10.61 -8.18
N GLU A 19 10.98 -11.23 -7.00
CA GLU A 19 11.27 -12.66 -6.95
C GLU A 19 10.13 -13.52 -7.54
N LEU A 20 8.85 -13.14 -7.34
CA LEU A 20 7.72 -13.84 -7.97
C LEU A 20 7.74 -13.76 -9.49
N VAL A 21 8.13 -12.60 -10.04
CA VAL A 21 8.24 -12.39 -11.49
C VAL A 21 9.44 -13.16 -12.04
N ASP A 22 10.59 -13.09 -11.37
CA ASP A 22 11.82 -13.79 -11.79
C ASP A 22 11.66 -15.32 -11.74
N GLN A 23 10.79 -15.82 -10.86
CA GLN A 23 10.44 -17.24 -10.75
C GLN A 23 9.33 -17.68 -11.73
N ASP A 24 8.83 -16.77 -12.58
CA ASP A 24 7.72 -16.98 -13.51
C ASP A 24 6.42 -17.46 -12.82
N GLU A 25 6.26 -17.12 -11.53
CA GLU A 25 5.08 -17.49 -10.73
C GLU A 25 3.95 -16.46 -10.84
N LEU A 26 4.24 -15.29 -11.43
CA LEU A 26 3.31 -14.18 -11.52
C LEU A 26 3.21 -13.63 -12.94
N ASN A 27 2.12 -13.99 -13.63
CA ASN A 27 1.80 -13.43 -14.94
C ASN A 27 1.04 -12.10 -14.79
N MET A 28 1.75 -10.98 -15.01
CA MET A 28 1.21 -9.62 -14.94
C MET A 28 0.49 -9.16 -16.21
N GLU A 29 0.21 -10.01 -17.20
CA GLU A 29 -0.63 -9.66 -18.35
C GLU A 29 -2.12 -9.65 -17.97
N TYR A 30 -2.53 -10.53 -17.06
CA TYR A 30 -3.93 -10.67 -16.62
C TYR A 30 -4.36 -9.54 -15.69
N ASN A 31 -5.56 -8.98 -15.93
CA ASN A 31 -6.11 -7.92 -15.07
C ASN A 31 -6.31 -8.39 -13.62
N THR A 32 -6.76 -9.64 -13.42
CA THR A 32 -6.91 -10.22 -12.08
C THR A 32 -5.59 -10.23 -11.31
N SER A 33 -4.49 -10.65 -11.94
CA SER A 33 -3.16 -10.65 -11.32
C SER A 33 -2.71 -9.23 -10.96
N LYS A 34 -2.91 -8.26 -11.88
CA LYS A 34 -2.63 -6.83 -11.62
C LYS A 34 -3.42 -6.31 -10.42
N TYR A 35 -4.71 -6.63 -10.35
CA TYR A 35 -5.59 -6.24 -9.25
C TYR A 35 -5.14 -6.85 -7.93
N CYS A 36 -4.98 -8.18 -7.84
CA CYS A 36 -4.62 -8.87 -6.61
C CYS A 36 -3.27 -8.37 -6.07
N VAL A 37 -2.28 -8.22 -6.94
CA VAL A 37 -0.96 -7.69 -6.57
C VAL A 37 -1.07 -6.25 -6.09
N SER A 38 -1.79 -5.39 -6.81
CA SER A 38 -1.99 -3.98 -6.44
C SER A 38 -2.70 -3.85 -5.09
N ASN A 39 -3.80 -4.58 -4.92
CA ASN A 39 -4.62 -4.55 -3.70
C ASN A 39 -3.80 -5.01 -2.49
N LEU A 40 -3.22 -6.21 -2.54
CA LEU A 40 -2.45 -6.77 -1.43
C LEU A 40 -1.23 -5.91 -1.09
N THR A 41 -0.50 -5.44 -2.10
CA THR A 41 0.68 -4.58 -1.89
C THR A 41 0.28 -3.24 -1.27
N CYS A 42 -0.83 -2.64 -1.71
CA CYS A 42 -1.35 -1.40 -1.11
C CYS A 42 -1.73 -1.61 0.36
N GLN A 43 -2.37 -2.73 0.70
CA GLN A 43 -2.72 -3.03 2.09
C GLN A 43 -1.48 -3.23 2.96
N MET A 44 -0.48 -3.99 2.48
CA MET A 44 0.81 -4.13 3.16
C MET A 44 1.53 -2.79 3.34
N ALA A 45 1.53 -1.95 2.30
CA ALA A 45 2.15 -0.64 2.34
C ALA A 45 1.46 0.28 3.36
N ARG A 46 0.12 0.24 3.45
CA ARG A 46 -0.65 0.97 4.47
C ARG A 46 -0.24 0.55 5.87
N ILE A 47 -0.19 -0.76 6.15
CA ILE A 47 0.28 -1.29 7.45
C ILE A 47 1.69 -0.77 7.77
N GLY A 48 2.59 -0.86 6.80
CA GLY A 48 3.98 -0.42 6.99
C GLY A 48 4.12 1.07 7.22
N ILE A 49 3.42 1.91 6.43
CA ILE A 49 3.42 3.36 6.61
C ILE A 49 2.87 3.74 7.98
N THR A 50 1.78 3.10 8.43
CA THR A 50 1.22 3.33 9.76
C THR A 50 2.25 3.00 10.84
N LYS A 51 2.83 1.78 10.83
CA LYS A 51 3.85 1.36 11.81
C LYS A 51 5.08 2.29 11.81
N VAL A 52 5.56 2.70 10.64
CA VAL A 52 6.69 3.64 10.52
C VAL A 52 6.33 5.00 11.09
N THR A 53 5.15 5.51 10.77
CA THR A 53 4.68 6.83 11.25
C THR A 53 4.50 6.83 12.76
N GLU A 54 3.90 5.79 13.32
CA GLU A 54 3.73 5.63 14.77
C GLU A 54 5.08 5.58 15.50
N ALA A 55 6.00 4.72 15.02
CA ALA A 55 7.35 4.62 15.58
C ALA A 55 8.13 5.95 15.46
N TRP A 56 8.00 6.62 14.31
CA TRP A 56 8.60 7.93 14.09
C TRP A 56 7.99 9.01 14.99
N ASN A 57 6.71 8.97 15.32
CA ASN A 57 6.14 9.98 16.19
C ASN A 57 6.38 9.70 17.68
N ALA A 58 6.73 8.45 18.03
CA ALA A 58 7.05 8.03 19.39
C ALA A 58 8.52 8.24 19.79
N HIS A 59 9.46 8.42 18.84
CA HIS A 59 10.87 8.59 19.18
C HIS A 59 11.19 9.98 19.74
N ARG A 60 12.23 10.06 20.59
CA ARG A 60 12.73 11.33 21.11
C ARG A 60 13.71 11.97 20.14
N ILE A 61 13.43 13.21 19.74
CA ILE A 61 14.34 14.05 18.97
C ILE A 61 15.22 14.85 19.96
N PRO A 62 16.55 14.69 19.93
CA PRO A 62 17.46 15.44 20.80
C PRO A 62 17.23 16.95 20.71
N GLY A 63 17.09 17.61 21.87
CA GLY A 63 16.85 19.05 21.94
C GLY A 63 15.45 19.53 21.55
N LYS A 64 14.52 18.63 21.15
CA LYS A 64 13.14 18.98 20.78
C LYS A 64 12.09 18.27 21.63
N GLY A 65 12.26 16.98 21.92
CA GLY A 65 11.27 16.17 22.64
C GLY A 65 10.69 15.05 21.79
N ILE A 66 9.53 14.50 22.20
CA ILE A 66 8.84 13.42 21.49
C ILE A 66 7.70 14.04 20.67
N PRO A 67 7.62 13.83 19.34
CA PRO A 67 6.58 14.44 18.51
C PRO A 67 5.15 14.24 19.03
N ASN A 68 4.78 13.01 19.42
CA ASN A 68 3.46 12.74 20.00
C ASN A 68 3.17 13.55 21.26
N GLU A 69 4.19 13.78 22.10
CA GLU A 69 4.05 14.58 23.32
C GLU A 69 3.91 16.07 22.99
N LEU A 70 4.68 16.56 22.01
CA LEU A 70 4.62 17.94 21.53
C LEU A 70 3.27 18.25 20.84
N ALA A 71 2.66 17.26 20.21
CA ALA A 71 1.41 17.40 19.48
C ALA A 71 0.14 17.22 20.34
N LYS A 72 0.25 16.93 21.65
CA LYS A 72 -0.90 16.68 22.54
C LYS A 72 -1.90 17.84 22.58
N GLU A 73 -1.41 19.07 22.45
CA GLU A 73 -2.25 20.28 22.41
C GLU A 73 -2.92 20.50 21.04
N GLY A 74 -2.61 19.63 20.07
CA GLY A 74 -3.10 19.68 18.69
C GLY A 74 -2.29 20.60 17.79
N CYS A 75 -2.67 20.64 16.51
CA CYS A 75 -2.24 21.67 15.58
C CYS A 75 -3.33 22.74 15.53
N PRO A 76 -3.10 23.97 16.03
CA PRO A 76 -4.11 25.02 16.05
C PRO A 76 -4.44 25.55 14.64
N ALA A 77 -3.51 25.42 13.68
CA ALA A 77 -3.69 25.88 12.31
C ALA A 77 -4.25 24.75 11.42
N LYS A 78 -5.57 24.55 11.43
CA LYS A 78 -6.24 23.76 10.40
C LYS A 78 -6.44 24.63 9.16
N LEU A 79 -5.94 24.18 8.02
CA LEU A 79 -6.26 24.80 6.73
C LEU A 79 -7.69 24.41 6.37
N PRO A 80 -8.55 25.39 6.01
CA PRO A 80 -9.82 25.11 5.36
C PRO A 80 -9.66 24.21 4.13
N GLU A 81 -10.55 23.23 3.94
CA GLU A 81 -10.47 22.27 2.83
C GLU A 81 -10.59 22.94 1.46
N ASP A 82 -11.28 24.08 1.38
CA ASP A 82 -11.44 24.89 0.17
C ASP A 82 -10.15 25.60 -0.27
N LEU A 83 -9.12 25.66 0.57
CA LEU A 83 -7.81 26.23 0.20
C LEU A 83 -6.91 25.24 -0.54
N LEU A 84 -7.22 23.94 -0.50
CA LEU A 84 -6.41 22.92 -1.16
C LEU A 84 -7.16 22.34 -2.36
N PRO A 85 -6.62 22.45 -3.59
CA PRO A 85 -7.26 21.82 -4.73
C PRO A 85 -7.28 20.30 -4.57
N GLY A 86 -8.34 19.67 -5.06
CA GLY A 86 -8.38 18.21 -5.19
C GLY A 86 -7.19 17.71 -6.03
N GLY A 87 -6.74 16.47 -5.77
CA GLY A 87 -5.50 15.94 -6.36
C GLY A 87 -5.45 15.99 -7.89
N SER A 88 -6.57 15.77 -8.58
CA SER A 88 -6.69 15.90 -10.04
C SER A 88 -6.47 17.34 -10.51
N VAL A 89 -7.13 18.29 -9.86
CA VAL A 89 -6.98 19.73 -10.12
C VAL A 89 -5.54 20.17 -9.85
N ALA A 90 -4.95 19.72 -8.75
CA ALA A 90 -3.55 20.00 -8.42
C ALA A 90 -2.58 19.47 -9.49
N ALA A 91 -2.83 18.26 -10.02
CA ALA A 91 -2.03 17.70 -11.10
C ALA A 91 -2.19 18.43 -12.44
N ASP A 92 -3.41 18.89 -12.76
CA ASP A 92 -3.65 19.71 -13.94
C ASP A 92 -2.99 21.08 -13.82
N LEU A 93 -3.07 21.74 -12.67
CA LEU A 93 -2.37 23.00 -12.39
C LEU A 93 -0.86 22.81 -12.56
N TYR A 94 -0.29 21.75 -11.98
CA TYR A 94 1.14 21.45 -12.10
C TYR A 94 1.56 21.23 -13.56
N GLN A 95 0.76 20.49 -14.33
CA GLN A 95 1.00 20.26 -15.75
C GLN A 95 0.94 21.56 -16.57
N GLN A 96 0.00 22.46 -16.24
CA GLN A 96 -0.16 23.76 -16.91
C GLN A 96 1.02 24.70 -16.62
N GLU A 97 1.49 24.73 -15.38
CA GLU A 97 2.59 25.62 -14.97
C GLU A 97 3.97 25.10 -15.39
N MET A 98 4.24 23.80 -15.17
CA MET A 98 5.57 23.22 -15.32
C MET A 98 5.77 22.51 -16.67
N GLY A 99 4.71 22.28 -17.44
CA GLY A 99 4.76 21.53 -18.71
C GLY A 99 5.04 20.02 -18.55
N SER A 100 5.28 19.54 -17.32
CA SER A 100 5.54 18.13 -17.00
C SER A 100 4.36 17.47 -16.29
N ALA A 101 4.07 16.23 -16.63
CA ALA A 101 2.96 15.48 -16.03
C ALA A 101 3.35 14.88 -14.69
N LEU A 102 2.58 15.21 -13.65
CA LEU A 102 2.49 14.30 -12.50
C LEU A 102 1.88 12.98 -12.95
N LYS A 103 2.22 11.90 -12.24
CA LYS A 103 1.66 10.59 -12.52
C LYS A 103 0.15 10.62 -12.23
N ARG A 104 -0.66 10.44 -13.27
CA ARG A 104 -2.13 10.44 -13.17
C ARG A 104 -2.65 9.10 -12.63
N GLU A 105 -3.93 9.07 -12.25
CA GLU A 105 -4.63 7.85 -11.87
C GLU A 105 -4.44 6.78 -12.95
N SER A 106 -4.05 5.59 -12.50
CA SER A 106 -3.72 4.48 -13.37
C SER A 106 -4.91 3.54 -13.45
N ILE A 107 -5.23 3.07 -14.66
CA ILE A 107 -6.18 1.96 -14.89
C ILE A 107 -5.56 0.60 -14.54
N PHE A 108 -4.46 0.57 -13.79
CA PHE A 108 -3.75 -0.65 -13.44
C PHE A 108 -4.44 -1.36 -12.29
N GLY A 109 -4.80 -2.63 -12.51
CA GLY A 109 -5.45 -3.45 -11.50
C GLY A 109 -6.85 -2.94 -11.19
N CYS A 110 -7.68 -2.76 -12.23
CA CYS A 110 -9.09 -2.47 -12.06
C CYS A 110 -9.78 -3.62 -11.33
N ASP A 111 -10.79 -3.28 -10.53
CA ASP A 111 -11.63 -4.24 -9.83
C ASP A 111 -12.20 -5.28 -10.82
N PRO A 112 -11.88 -6.58 -10.63
CA PRO A 112 -12.37 -7.61 -11.51
C PRO A 112 -13.76 -8.11 -11.11
N PHE A 113 -14.25 -7.86 -9.90
CA PHE A 113 -15.42 -8.57 -9.38
C PHE A 113 -16.73 -8.16 -10.09
N PRO A 114 -17.62 -9.13 -10.38
CA PRO A 114 -18.91 -8.84 -11.00
C PRO A 114 -19.94 -8.27 -10.00
N SER A 115 -19.72 -8.46 -8.70
CA SER A 115 -20.59 -7.96 -7.63
C SER A 115 -19.85 -7.81 -6.30
N GLU A 116 -20.44 -7.06 -5.37
CA GLU A 116 -19.89 -6.86 -4.02
C GLU A 116 -19.87 -8.16 -3.21
N GLU A 117 -20.82 -9.08 -3.42
CA GLU A 117 -20.84 -10.36 -2.73
C GLU A 117 -19.65 -11.25 -3.11
N ALA A 118 -19.25 -11.21 -4.39
CA ALA A 118 -18.09 -11.93 -4.90
C ALA A 118 -16.78 -11.39 -4.28
N GLN A 119 -16.68 -10.07 -4.16
CA GLN A 119 -15.56 -9.42 -3.48
C GLN A 119 -15.53 -9.79 -1.99
N GLN A 120 -16.65 -9.63 -1.29
CA GLN A 120 -16.74 -9.92 0.15
C GLN A 120 -16.43 -11.39 0.46
N TRP A 121 -16.88 -12.32 -0.38
CA TRP A 121 -16.53 -13.74 -0.24
C TRP A 121 -15.02 -13.94 -0.36
N THR A 122 -14.39 -13.33 -1.36
CA THR A 122 -12.93 -13.44 -1.57
C THR A 122 -12.14 -12.85 -0.40
N GLU A 123 -12.55 -11.68 0.11
CA GLU A 123 -11.91 -11.04 1.26
C GLU A 123 -12.06 -11.89 2.54
N THR A 124 -13.23 -12.49 2.74
CA THR A 124 -13.50 -13.36 3.89
C THR A 124 -12.67 -14.64 3.83
N GLU A 125 -12.63 -15.28 2.65
CA GLU A 125 -11.87 -16.51 2.44
C GLU A 125 -10.36 -16.24 2.55
N PHE A 126 -9.89 -15.12 2.01
CA PHE A 126 -8.50 -14.72 2.16
C PHE A 126 -8.14 -14.44 3.62
N GLY A 127 -8.98 -13.69 4.35
CA GLY A 127 -8.76 -13.34 5.75
C GLY A 127 -8.83 -14.53 6.72
N SER A 128 -9.47 -15.64 6.34
CA SER A 128 -9.47 -16.87 7.14
C SER A 128 -8.15 -17.64 7.06
N HIS A 129 -7.36 -17.41 6.01
CA HIS A 129 -6.08 -18.09 5.76
C HIS A 129 -4.87 -17.23 6.14
N PHE A 130 -4.98 -15.90 6.01
CA PHE A 130 -3.85 -14.99 6.14
C PHE A 130 -4.14 -13.87 7.12
N ASP A 131 -3.30 -13.75 8.15
CA ASP A 131 -3.24 -12.55 8.99
C ASP A 131 -2.32 -11.50 8.37
N MET A 132 -2.87 -10.32 8.11
CA MET A 132 -2.19 -9.26 7.38
C MET A 132 -0.99 -8.68 8.15
N LEU A 133 -1.07 -8.62 9.47
CA LEU A 133 0.05 -8.15 10.29
C LEU A 133 1.21 -9.14 10.27
N SER A 134 0.91 -10.42 10.42
CA SER A 134 1.89 -11.51 10.32
C SER A 134 2.55 -11.56 8.94
N LEU A 135 1.77 -11.40 7.86
CA LEU A 135 2.31 -11.32 6.50
C LEU A 135 3.30 -10.16 6.36
N TYR A 136 2.91 -8.96 6.81
CA TYR A 136 3.78 -7.79 6.78
C TYR A 136 5.08 -8.03 7.56
N GLU A 137 5.00 -8.58 8.76
CA GLU A 137 6.18 -8.85 9.59
C GLU A 137 7.14 -9.85 8.93
N ASN A 138 6.62 -10.90 8.29
CA ASN A 138 7.45 -11.83 7.55
C ASN A 138 8.20 -11.15 6.39
N VAL A 139 7.50 -10.32 5.61
CA VAL A 139 8.11 -9.57 4.49
C VAL A 139 9.24 -8.66 4.97
N VAL A 140 9.02 -7.90 6.04
CA VAL A 140 10.04 -6.97 6.57
C VAL A 140 11.28 -7.71 7.09
N HIS A 141 11.12 -8.92 7.62
CA HIS A 141 12.23 -9.77 8.05
C HIS A 141 12.83 -10.62 6.92
N HIS A 142 12.53 -10.28 5.66
CA HIS A 142 13.03 -10.98 4.47
C HIS A 142 12.57 -12.45 4.34
N ASN A 143 11.52 -12.85 5.07
CA ASN A 143 10.85 -14.11 4.85
C ASN A 143 9.69 -13.92 3.87
N TYR A 144 9.98 -14.03 2.58
CA TYR A 144 9.00 -13.71 1.53
C TYR A 144 8.01 -14.83 1.23
N GLY A 145 8.29 -16.07 1.65
CA GLY A 145 7.45 -17.25 1.36
C GLY A 145 5.96 -17.03 1.65
N PRO A 146 5.58 -16.64 2.88
CA PRO A 146 4.18 -16.40 3.23
C PRO A 146 3.49 -15.34 2.37
N PHE A 147 4.21 -14.28 1.99
CA PHE A 147 3.65 -13.23 1.13
C PHE A 147 3.45 -13.72 -0.31
N LYS A 148 4.40 -14.50 -0.83
CA LYS A 148 4.26 -15.14 -2.14
C LYS A 148 3.06 -16.09 -2.18
N ASP A 149 2.91 -16.90 -1.13
CA ASP A 149 1.74 -17.78 -0.95
C ASP A 149 0.44 -16.97 -0.93
N ALA A 150 0.41 -15.88 -0.18
CA ALA A 150 -0.75 -14.99 -0.11
C ALA A 150 -1.11 -14.38 -1.47
N VAL A 151 -0.13 -13.92 -2.26
CA VAL A 151 -0.39 -13.41 -3.62
C VAL A 151 -1.02 -14.48 -4.50
N ARG A 152 -0.48 -15.70 -4.48
CA ARG A 152 -1.00 -16.84 -5.26
C ARG A 152 -2.42 -17.22 -4.83
N SER A 153 -2.64 -17.39 -3.53
CA SER A 153 -3.96 -17.72 -2.99
C SER A 153 -4.98 -16.63 -3.28
N LEU A 154 -4.63 -15.35 -3.18
CA LEU A 154 -5.54 -14.26 -3.50
C LEU A 154 -5.95 -14.30 -4.98
N ILE A 155 -5.00 -14.52 -5.90
CA ILE A 155 -5.30 -14.68 -7.32
C ILE A 155 -6.25 -15.87 -7.54
N ASP A 156 -6.00 -17.01 -6.90
CA ASP A 156 -6.81 -18.21 -7.04
C ASP A 156 -8.23 -18.03 -6.47
N PHE A 157 -8.37 -17.37 -5.31
CA PHE A 157 -9.68 -17.04 -4.75
C PHE A 157 -10.44 -16.07 -5.65
N THR A 158 -9.81 -14.99 -6.09
CA THR A 158 -10.43 -14.02 -6.99
C THR A 158 -10.91 -14.69 -8.27
N ARG A 159 -10.07 -15.52 -8.93
CA ARG A 159 -10.43 -16.24 -10.16
C ARG A 159 -11.64 -17.18 -10.05
N ARG A 160 -12.02 -17.62 -8.85
CA ARG A 160 -13.23 -18.44 -8.65
C ARG A 160 -14.51 -17.62 -8.69
N CYS A 161 -14.38 -16.29 -8.62
CA CYS A 161 -15.48 -15.34 -8.50
C CYS A 161 -15.62 -14.42 -9.71
N VAL A 162 -14.70 -14.51 -10.69
CA VAL A 162 -14.71 -13.71 -11.93
C VAL A 162 -15.01 -14.56 -13.15
#